data_AF-A0A7S1TPV9-F1
#
_entry.id   AF-A0A7S1TPV9-F1
#
_cell.length_a   1.000
_cell.length_b   1.000
_cell.length_c   1.000
_cell.angle_alpha   90.00
_cell.angle_beta   90.00
_cell.angle_gamma   90.00
#
_symmetry.space_group_name_H-M   'P 1'
#
loop_
_entity.id
_entity.type
_entity.pdbx_description
1 polymer ?
#
loop_
_entity_poly.entity_id
_entity_poly.type
_entity_poly.pdbx_seq_one_letter_code
_entity_poly.pdbx_strand_id
1 'polypeptide(L)'
;TLAVSVVEIPLQALEILIWVGIVYWSVGLTDSDGGIHFFIFVGISFLVAMSMRQFFNNIVSCVASYDVALPLAATIVVIFVLFSGFVIAEADIPPYFIWIYYLNPMAHAFLLMAQNEFLSSKYDFDIDVG
;
A
#
# COMPACT_ATOMS: atom_id res chain seq x y z
N THR A 1 20.53 4.97 -12.55
CA THR A 1 19.38 4.54 -11.73
C THR A 1 19.28 5.31 -10.42
N LEU A 2 20.29 5.30 -9.54
CA LEU A 2 20.22 6.00 -8.24
C LEU A 2 19.96 7.52 -8.31
N ALA A 3 20.61 8.24 -9.23
CA ALA A 3 20.40 9.69 -9.39
C ALA A 3 18.97 10.04 -9.84
N VAL A 4 18.36 9.17 -10.65
CA VAL A 4 16.97 9.32 -11.10
C VAL A 4 16.01 9.04 -9.94
N SER A 5 16.26 7.97 -9.18
CA SER A 5 15.46 7.62 -8.00
C SER A 5 15.41 8.76 -6.98
N VAL A 6 16.50 9.50 -6.74
CA VAL A 6 16.54 10.63 -5.79
C VAL A 6 15.65 11.80 -6.23
N VAL A 7 15.57 12.07 -7.53
CA VAL A 7 14.73 13.15 -8.09
C VAL A 7 13.24 12.75 -8.09
N GLU A 8 12.95 11.46 -8.21
CA GLU A 8 11.58 10.93 -8.18
C GLU A 8 10.98 10.93 -6.77
N ILE A 9 11.78 10.89 -5.70
CA ILE A 9 11.32 10.93 -4.30
C ILE A 9 10.37 12.10 -4.00
N PRO A 10 10.77 13.37 -4.22
CA PRO A 10 9.91 14.51 -3.90
C PRO A 10 8.66 14.57 -4.78
N LEU A 11 8.78 14.19 -6.07
CA LEU A 11 7.64 14.13 -6.97
C LEU A 11 6.62 13.09 -6.49
N GLN A 12 7.11 11.93 -6.05
CA GLN A 12 6.24 10.90 -5.51
C GLN A 12 5.57 11.32 -4.22
N ALA A 13 6.31 11.97 -3.32
CA ALA A 13 5.73 12.47 -2.08
C ALA A 13 4.55 13.42 -2.35
N LEU A 14 4.69 14.31 -3.34
CA LEU A 14 3.62 15.21 -3.75
C LEU A 14 2.42 14.45 -4.31
N GLU A 15 2.63 13.50 -5.22
CA GLU A 15 1.56 12.68 -5.81
C GLU A 15 0.77 11.95 -4.72
N ILE A 16 1.47 11.35 -3.76
CA ILE A 16 0.84 10.59 -2.67
C ILE A 16 0.10 11.52 -1.72
N LEU A 17 0.65 12.68 -1.40
CA LEU A 17 -0.06 13.67 -0.56
C LEU A 17 -1.37 14.12 -1.22
N ILE A 18 -1.36 14.36 -2.53
CA ILE A 18 -2.57 14.73 -3.27
C ILE A 18 -3.56 13.56 -3.30
N TRP A 19 -3.11 12.36 -3.64
CA TRP A 19 -3.95 11.17 -3.73
C TRP A 19 -4.57 10.79 -2.38
N VAL A 20 -3.74 10.68 -1.32
CA VAL A 20 -4.19 10.39 0.03
C VAL A 20 -5.14 11.47 0.53
N GLY A 21 -4.80 12.75 0.29
CA GLY A 21 -5.65 13.87 0.66
C GLY A 21 -7.06 13.70 0.09
N ILE A 22 -7.18 13.40 -1.21
CA ILE A 22 -8.50 13.19 -1.84
C ILE A 22 -9.20 11.96 -1.25
N VAL A 23 -8.51 10.82 -1.18
CA VAL A 23 -9.12 9.55 -0.76
C VAL A 23 -9.59 9.60 0.68
N TYR A 24 -8.78 10.13 1.58
CA TYR A 24 -9.07 10.19 3.02
C TYR A 24 -10.38 10.93 3.30
N TRP A 25 -10.54 12.10 2.68
CA TRP A 25 -11.76 12.91 2.82
C TRP A 25 -12.94 12.32 2.04
N SER A 26 -12.70 11.64 0.91
CA SER A 26 -13.79 11.04 0.12
C SER A 26 -14.46 9.85 0.81
N VAL A 27 -13.69 9.06 1.56
CA VAL A 27 -14.18 7.88 2.30
C VAL A 27 -14.71 8.29 3.69
N GLY A 28 -14.30 9.45 4.21
CA GLY A 28 -14.76 9.97 5.50
C GLY A 28 -14.15 9.24 6.69
N LEU A 29 -12.83 8.96 6.62
CA LEU A 29 -12.07 8.35 7.71
C LEU A 29 -12.06 9.24 8.96
N THR A 30 -11.71 8.66 10.10
CA THR A 30 -11.68 9.35 11.39
C THR A 30 -10.76 10.57 11.38
N ASP A 31 -11.24 11.72 11.86
CA ASP A 31 -10.42 12.92 12.11
C ASP A 31 -10.15 13.15 13.62
N SER A 32 -10.50 12.17 14.45
CA SER A 32 -10.20 12.17 15.88
C SER A 32 -8.69 12.14 16.13
N ASP A 33 -8.26 12.68 17.27
CA ASP A 33 -6.86 12.69 17.74
C ASP A 33 -5.91 13.65 17.00
N GLY A 34 -6.43 14.78 16.49
CA GLY A 34 -5.61 15.89 16.01
C GLY A 34 -4.90 15.62 14.67
N GLY A 35 -5.47 14.74 13.84
CA GLY A 35 -4.96 14.43 12.50
C GLY A 35 -3.78 13.44 12.48
N ILE A 36 -3.41 12.81 13.60
CA ILE A 36 -2.29 11.87 13.66
C ILE A 36 -2.50 10.65 12.76
N HIS A 37 -3.74 10.14 12.69
CA HIS A 37 -4.12 9.02 11.82
C HIS A 37 -3.99 9.34 10.34
N PHE A 38 -4.22 10.59 9.94
CA PHE A 38 -3.99 11.05 8.57
C PHE A 38 -2.49 11.01 8.22
N PHE A 39 -1.62 11.51 9.09
CA PHE A 39 -0.17 11.47 8.85
C PHE A 39 0.39 10.04 8.82
N ILE A 40 -0.12 9.15 9.67
CA ILE A 40 0.22 7.73 9.64
C ILE A 40 -0.23 7.10 8.31
N PHE A 41 -1.45 7.39 7.86
CA PHE A 41 -1.97 6.90 6.58
C PHE A 41 -1.13 7.40 5.39
N VAL A 42 -0.72 8.67 5.39
CA VAL A 42 0.21 9.25 4.40
C VAL A 42 1.55 8.52 4.44
N GLY A 43 2.11 8.28 5.64
CA GLY A 43 3.40 7.61 5.82
C GLY A 43 3.40 6.16 5.32
N ILE A 44 2.36 5.39 5.66
CA ILE A 44 2.18 4.01 5.18
C ILE A 44 2.08 4.00 3.65
N SER A 45 1.24 4.87 3.08
CA SER A 45 1.05 4.99 1.63
C SER A 45 2.35 5.34 0.91
N PHE A 46 3.14 6.26 1.48
CA PHE A 46 4.45 6.66 0.95
C PHE A 46 5.44 5.50 0.91
N LEU A 47 5.58 4.76 2.01
CA LEU A 47 6.49 3.62 2.11
C LEU A 47 6.12 2.53 1.09
N VAL A 48 4.84 2.18 1.01
CA VAL A 48 4.34 1.12 0.12
C VAL A 48 4.56 1.49 -1.35
N ALA A 49 4.24 2.74 -1.73
CA ALA A 49 4.46 3.22 -3.08
C ALA A 49 5.94 3.26 -3.45
N MET A 50 6.83 3.61 -2.51
CA MET A 50 8.28 3.58 -2.71
C MET A 50 8.79 2.15 -2.92
N SER A 51 8.41 1.22 -2.06
CA SER A 51 8.80 -0.20 -2.18
C SER A 51 8.34 -0.78 -3.51
N MET A 52 7.09 -0.52 -3.90
CA MET A 52 6.52 -1.04 -5.14
C MET A 52 7.18 -0.43 -6.38
N ARG A 53 7.45 0.88 -6.39
CA ARG A 53 8.16 1.52 -7.51
C ARG A 53 9.56 0.94 -7.69
N GLN A 54 10.30 0.79 -6.60
CA GLN A 54 11.67 0.27 -6.66
C GLN A 54 11.69 -1.20 -7.13
N PHE A 55 10.70 -1.98 -6.71
CA PHE A 55 10.51 -3.35 -7.17
C PHE A 55 10.28 -3.42 -8.69
N PHE A 56 9.36 -2.61 -9.24
CA PHE A 56 9.14 -2.55 -10.69
C PHE A 56 10.35 -1.99 -11.45
N ASN A 57 11.04 -0.99 -10.89
CA ASN A 57 12.25 -0.44 -11.51
C ASN A 57 13.35 -1.50 -11.63
N ASN A 58 13.49 -2.38 -10.62
CA ASN A 58 14.41 -3.51 -10.67
C ASN A 58 14.07 -4.49 -11.81
N ILE A 59 12.78 -4.85 -11.96
CA ILE A 59 12.33 -5.73 -13.05
C ILE A 59 12.61 -5.11 -14.42
N VAL A 60 12.26 -3.83 -14.60
CA VAL A 60 12.50 -3.12 -15.86
C VAL A 60 14.00 -3.05 -16.17
N SER A 61 14.85 -2.84 -15.16
CA SER A 61 16.31 -2.84 -15.34
C SER A 61 16.88 -4.19 -15.76
N CYS A 62 16.19 -5.30 -15.47
CA CYS A 62 16.60 -6.64 -15.91
C CYS A 62 16.14 -6.97 -17.33
N VAL A 63 15.18 -6.24 -17.89
CA VAL A 63 14.60 -6.51 -19.22
C VAL A 63 15.20 -5.57 -20.26
N ALA A 64 15.69 -6.13 -21.37
CA ALA A 64 16.35 -5.35 -22.42
C ALA A 64 15.39 -4.62 -23.38
N SER A 65 14.10 -4.95 -23.39
CA SER A 65 13.10 -4.38 -24.31
C SER A 65 11.85 -3.87 -23.58
N TYR A 66 11.47 -2.61 -23.88
CA TYR A 66 10.30 -1.96 -23.31
C TYR A 66 8.98 -2.64 -23.70
N ASP A 67 8.90 -3.19 -24.91
CA ASP A 67 7.70 -3.87 -25.43
C ASP A 67 7.37 -5.14 -24.63
N VAL A 68 8.37 -5.75 -24.00
CA VAL A 68 8.20 -6.92 -23.12
C VAL A 68 8.06 -6.51 -21.65
N ALA A 69 8.71 -5.41 -21.25
CA ALA A 69 8.70 -4.94 -19.87
C ALA A 69 7.31 -4.46 -19.39
N LEU A 70 6.57 -3.74 -20.25
CA LEU A 70 5.23 -3.24 -19.96
C LEU A 70 4.21 -4.34 -19.62
N PRO A 71 3.98 -5.34 -20.49
CA PRO A 71 3.02 -6.42 -20.18
C PRO A 71 3.48 -7.30 -19.02
N LEU A 72 4.80 -7.47 -18.83
CA LEU A 72 5.35 -8.21 -17.70
C LEU A 72 5.04 -7.50 -16.37
N ALA A 73 5.29 -6.20 -16.30
CA ALA A 73 4.97 -5.41 -15.11
C ALA A 73 3.47 -5.45 -14.78
N ALA A 74 2.60 -5.28 -15.79
CA ALA A 74 1.16 -5.36 -15.60
C ALA A 74 0.71 -6.73 -15.06
N THR A 75 1.27 -7.82 -15.59
CA THR A 75 0.98 -9.18 -15.12
C THR A 75 1.37 -9.36 -13.64
N ILE A 76 2.54 -8.85 -13.26
CA ILE A 76 3.03 -8.94 -11.87
C ILE A 76 2.17 -8.10 -10.92
N VAL A 77 1.73 -6.90 -11.33
CA VAL A 77 0.78 -6.09 -10.55
C VAL A 77 -0.51 -6.88 -10.28
N VAL A 78 -1.08 -7.52 -11.30
CA VAL A 78 -2.31 -8.30 -11.15
C VAL A 78 -2.13 -9.43 -10.14
N ILE A 79 -1.00 -10.14 -10.19
CA ILE A 79 -0.67 -11.19 -9.21
C ILE A 79 -0.62 -10.59 -7.79
N PHE A 80 0.07 -9.47 -7.58
CA PHE A 80 0.10 -8.82 -6.26
C PHE A 80 -1.29 -8.36 -5.79
N VAL A 81 -2.15 -7.87 -6.67
CA VAL A 81 -3.51 -7.46 -6.29
C VAL A 81 -4.34 -8.68 -5.86
N LEU A 82 -4.21 -9.82 -6.55
CA LEU A 82 -4.90 -11.05 -6.17
C LEU A 82 -4.47 -11.58 -4.79
N PHE A 83 -3.16 -11.52 -4.51
CA PHE A 83 -2.58 -11.93 -3.22
C PHE A 83 -2.46 -10.76 -2.21
N SER A 84 -3.23 -9.69 -2.37
CA SER A 84 -3.18 -8.52 -1.47
C SER A 84 -3.97 -8.69 -0.17
N GLY A 85 -4.64 -9.83 0.03
CA GLY A 85 -5.53 -10.06 1.18
C GLY A 85 -6.95 -9.50 0.99
N PHE A 86 -7.18 -8.66 -0.03
CA PHE A 86 -8.52 -8.13 -0.35
C PHE A 86 -9.39 -9.10 -1.15
N VAL A 87 -8.81 -9.78 -2.16
CA VAL A 87 -9.55 -10.70 -3.04
C VAL A 87 -9.60 -12.12 -2.46
N ILE A 88 -8.49 -12.58 -1.89
CA ILE A 88 -8.36 -13.88 -1.22
C ILE A 88 -7.93 -13.59 0.21
N ALA A 89 -8.72 -14.02 1.19
CA ALA A 89 -8.37 -13.89 2.60
C ALA A 89 -7.10 -14.69 2.90
N GLU A 90 -6.23 -14.17 3.78
CA GLU A 90 -4.97 -14.83 4.16
C GLU A 90 -5.16 -16.29 4.58
N ALA A 91 -6.26 -16.59 5.28
CA ALA A 91 -6.58 -17.92 5.78
C ALA A 91 -6.86 -18.96 4.68
N ASP A 92 -7.29 -18.53 3.49
CA ASP A 92 -7.64 -19.39 2.37
C ASP A 92 -6.48 -19.54 1.37
N ILE A 93 -5.34 -18.87 1.60
CA ILE A 93 -4.16 -18.97 0.73
C ILE A 93 -3.47 -20.32 0.98
N PRO A 94 -3.25 -21.14 -0.06
CA PRO A 94 -2.55 -22.39 0.13
C PRO A 94 -1.12 -22.19 0.67
N PRO A 95 -0.63 -23.06 1.56
CA PRO A 95 0.64 -22.85 2.29
C PRO A 95 1.87 -22.75 1.37
N TYR A 96 1.79 -23.28 0.16
CA TYR A 96 2.86 -23.18 -0.85
C TYR A 96 2.94 -21.80 -1.53
N PHE A 97 1.90 -20.97 -1.50
CA PHE A 97 1.90 -19.61 -2.07
C PHE A 97 1.90 -18.48 -1.03
N ILE A 98 1.88 -18.81 0.27
CA ILE A 98 1.84 -17.82 1.35
C ILE A 98 3.05 -16.86 1.36
N TRP A 99 4.18 -17.29 0.82
CA TRP A 99 5.38 -16.44 0.70
C TRP A 99 5.15 -15.19 -0.18
N ILE A 100 4.26 -15.28 -1.19
CA ILE A 100 3.90 -14.15 -2.04
C ILE A 100 3.17 -13.09 -1.22
N TYR A 101 2.28 -13.52 -0.33
CA TYR A 101 1.56 -12.63 0.58
C TYR A 101 2.52 -11.87 1.50
N TYR A 102 3.49 -12.57 2.11
CA TYR A 102 4.48 -11.91 2.99
C TYR A 102 5.42 -10.95 2.26
N LEU A 103 5.75 -11.21 0.99
CA LEU A 103 6.56 -10.30 0.18
C LEU A 103 5.78 -9.09 -0.34
N ASN A 104 4.45 -9.16 -0.35
CA ASN A 104 3.61 -8.15 -0.97
C ASN A 104 3.44 -6.94 -0.04
N PRO A 105 4.06 -5.78 -0.32
CA PRO A 105 3.92 -4.60 0.53
C PRO A 105 2.48 -4.06 0.54
N MET A 106 1.67 -4.38 -0.48
CA MET A 106 0.28 -3.96 -0.57
C MET A 106 -0.60 -4.66 0.46
N ALA A 107 -0.35 -5.95 0.73
CA ALA A 107 -1.10 -6.69 1.75
C ALA A 107 -0.88 -6.09 3.15
N HIS A 108 0.38 -5.81 3.48
CA HIS A 108 0.75 -5.14 4.73
C HIS A 108 0.16 -3.72 4.82
N ALA A 109 0.10 -3.00 3.69
CA ALA A 109 -0.50 -1.67 3.63
C ALA A 109 -1.96 -1.68 4.09
N PHE A 110 -2.77 -2.60 3.53
CA PHE A 110 -4.18 -2.70 3.87
C PHE A 110 -4.40 -3.03 5.34
N LEU A 111 -3.62 -3.97 5.89
CA LEU A 111 -3.69 -4.34 7.30
C LEU A 111 -3.31 -3.17 8.21
N LEU A 112 -2.23 -2.45 7.91
CA LEU A 112 -1.79 -1.28 8.69
C LEU A 112 -2.79 -0.13 8.61
N MET A 113 -3.38 0.12 7.44
CA MET A 113 -4.41 1.15 7.26
C MET A 113 -5.68 0.80 8.05
N ALA A 114 -6.12 -0.46 8.01
CA ALA A 114 -7.26 -0.93 8.78
C ALA A 114 -7.00 -0.79 10.29
N GLN A 115 -5.83 -1.24 10.77
CA GLN A 115 -5.44 -1.09 12.17
C GLN A 115 -5.39 0.38 12.59
N ASN A 116 -4.82 1.26 11.77
CA ASN A 116 -4.76 2.69 12.06
C ASN A 116 -6.15 3.31 12.24
N GLU A 117 -7.15 2.87 11.48
CA GLU A 117 -8.53 3.36 11.61
C GLU A 117 -9.25 2.75 12.81
N PHE A 118 -9.12 1.45 13.05
CA PHE A 118 -9.80 0.77 14.17
C PHE A 118 -9.23 1.14 15.56
N LEU A 119 -8.00 1.61 15.61
CA LEU A 119 -7.39 2.13 16.85
C LEU A 119 -7.86 3.55 17.19
N SER A 120 -8.64 4.20 16.32
CA SER A 120 -9.18 5.53 16.61
C SER A 120 -10.31 5.46 17.63
N SER A 121 -10.45 6.53 18.40
CA SER A 121 -11.53 6.71 19.38
C SER A 121 -12.96 6.62 18.80
N LYS A 122 -13.12 6.65 17.47
CA LYS A 122 -14.43 6.49 16.81
C LYS A 122 -14.99 5.07 16.91
N TYR A 123 -14.13 4.06 17.06
CA TYR A 123 -14.54 2.64 17.13
C TYR A 123 -14.32 2.03 18.51
N ASP A 124 -14.05 2.86 19.52
CA ASP A 124 -14.02 2.44 20.91
C ASP A 124 -15.45 2.23 21.39
N PHE A 125 -15.98 1.03 21.13
CA PHE A 125 -17.26 0.63 21.69
C PHE A 125 -17.04 0.36 23.18
N ASP A 126 -17.52 1.26 24.03
CA ASP A 126 -17.69 0.98 25.46
C ASP A 126 -18.50 -0.31 25.57
N ILE A 127 -17.82 -1.38 25.96
CA ILE A 127 -18.49 -2.63 26.32
C ILE A 127 -19.18 -2.31 27.64
N ASP A 128 -20.41 -1.80 27.58
CA ASP A 128 -21.33 -1.72 28.71
C ASP A 128 -21.62 -3.16 29.17
N VAL A 129 -20.68 -3.74 29.91
CA VAL A 129 -20.85 -4.96 30.68
C VAL A 129 -21.78 -4.64 31.85
N GLY A 130 -23.07 -4.62 31.55
CA GLY A 130 -24.16 -4.68 32.54
C GLY A 130 -24.21 -6.02 33.25
#